data_AF-A0AAU2XP96-F1
#
_entry.id   AF-A0AAU2XP96-F1
#
_cell.length_a   1.000
_cell.length_b   1.000
_cell.length_c   1.000
_cell.angle_alpha   90.00
_cell.angle_beta   90.00
_cell.angle_gamma   90.00
#
_symmetry.space_group_name_H-M   'P 1'
#
loop_
_entity.id
_entity.type
_entity.pdbx_description
1 polymer ?
#
loop_
_entity_poly.entity_id
_entity_poly.type
_entity_poly.pdbx_seq_one_letter_code
_entity_poly.pdbx_strand_id
1 'polypeptide(L)'
;MPEIIGEMAAEAHTCRGIGANRAAVSLARAVVEATAKAKGITTGSLQKKIDALFDERFIREHVRDAAHEVRFGGNEVAHGDLVSEPMDAATASEILGLMDEILEEVFQSPARVARRKQQRLEREQRQKEGSDQSEEEDQPILNASAEIIEIQYSDEPPF
;
A
#
# COMPACT_ATOMS: atom_id res chain seq x y z
N MET A 1 6.99 1.18 3.03
CA MET A 1 7.97 0.08 3.17
C MET A 1 9.10 0.58 4.05
N PRO A 2 9.71 -0.25 4.93
CA PRO A 2 10.92 0.13 5.66
C PRO A 2 12.04 0.55 4.69
N GLU A 3 12.75 1.64 5.00
CA GLU A 3 13.75 2.26 4.11
C GLU A 3 14.86 1.27 3.73
N ILE A 4 15.44 0.59 4.72
CA ILE A 4 16.53 -0.40 4.52
C ILE A 4 16.16 -1.55 3.56
N ILE A 5 14.88 -1.94 3.49
CA ILE A 5 14.43 -2.98 2.54
C ILE A 5 14.38 -2.41 1.12
N GLY A 6 13.94 -1.15 0.99
CA GLY A 6 13.93 -0.45 -0.30
C GLY A 6 15.33 -0.19 -0.84
N GLU A 7 16.26 0.21 0.01
CA GLU A 7 17.67 0.39 -0.35
C GLU A 7 18.29 -0.92 -0.85
N MET A 8 18.06 -2.03 -0.15
CA MET A 8 18.58 -3.34 -0.55
C MET A 8 17.97 -3.84 -1.87
N ALA A 9 16.68 -3.58 -2.12
CA ALA A 9 16.04 -3.89 -3.39
C ALA A 9 16.63 -3.04 -4.54
N ALA A 10 16.88 -1.75 -4.29
CA ALA A 10 17.54 -0.87 -5.26
C ALA A 10 19.00 -1.30 -5.52
N GLU A 11 19.70 -1.78 -4.51
CA GLU A 11 21.04 -2.36 -4.65
C GLU A 11 21.02 -3.63 -5.51
N ALA A 12 20.02 -4.51 -5.33
CA ALA A 12 19.85 -5.69 -6.18
C ALA A 12 19.72 -5.31 -7.66
N HIS A 13 18.87 -4.32 -7.98
CA HIS A 13 18.73 -3.78 -9.32
C HIS A 13 20.01 -3.10 -9.84
N THR A 14 20.77 -2.45 -8.96
CA THR A 14 22.08 -1.86 -9.30
C THR A 14 23.11 -2.94 -9.64
N CYS A 15 23.16 -4.03 -8.87
CA CYS A 15 24.02 -5.19 -9.18
C CYS A 15 23.67 -5.79 -10.54
N ARG A 16 22.38 -5.97 -10.84
CA ARG A 16 21.96 -6.36 -12.20
C ARG A 16 22.50 -5.34 -13.19
N GLY A 17 22.24 -4.05 -12.93
CA GLY A 17 22.73 -2.85 -13.61
C GLY A 17 24.09 -3.03 -14.31
N ILE A 18 25.06 -3.48 -13.52
CA ILE A 18 26.47 -3.60 -13.86
C ILE A 18 26.90 -5.02 -14.28
N GLY A 19 25.96 -5.96 -14.44
CA GLY A 19 26.22 -7.35 -14.82
C GLY A 19 26.59 -8.29 -13.67
N ALA A 20 26.45 -7.85 -12.41
CA ALA A 20 26.69 -8.67 -11.23
C ALA A 20 25.46 -9.54 -10.88
N ASN A 21 25.03 -10.39 -11.83
CA ASN A 21 23.77 -11.13 -11.77
C ASN A 21 23.61 -12.00 -10.51
N ARG A 22 24.69 -12.70 -10.10
CA ARG A 22 24.68 -13.56 -8.90
C ARG A 22 24.54 -12.76 -7.60
N ALA A 23 25.14 -11.56 -7.56
CA ALA A 23 24.98 -10.65 -6.43
C ALA A 23 23.56 -10.08 -6.39
N ALA A 24 23.01 -9.69 -7.55
CA ALA A 24 21.64 -9.20 -7.67
C ALA A 24 20.63 -10.21 -7.10
N VAL A 25 20.73 -11.48 -7.53
CA VAL A 25 19.84 -12.56 -7.09
C VAL A 25 20.04 -12.91 -5.61
N SER A 26 21.27 -12.84 -5.09
CA SER A 26 21.52 -13.01 -3.64
C SER A 26 20.87 -11.92 -2.80
N LEU A 27 20.96 -10.65 -3.24
CA LEU A 27 20.30 -9.54 -2.58
C LEU A 27 18.77 -9.70 -2.67
N ALA A 28 18.23 -10.12 -3.80
CA ALA A 28 16.80 -10.37 -3.95
C ALA A 28 16.28 -11.41 -2.93
N ARG A 29 17.02 -12.51 -2.73
CA ARG A 29 16.71 -13.50 -1.69
C ARG A 29 16.76 -12.90 -0.28
N ALA A 30 17.73 -12.03 0.01
CA ALA A 30 17.83 -11.35 1.29
C ALA A 30 16.66 -10.37 1.53
N VAL A 31 16.22 -9.67 0.49
CA VAL A 31 15.06 -8.77 0.51
C VAL A 31 13.77 -9.53 0.85
N VAL A 32 13.55 -10.71 0.26
CA VAL A 32 12.38 -11.55 0.59
C VAL A 32 12.41 -11.98 2.07
N GLU A 33 13.58 -12.36 2.59
CA GLU A 33 13.70 -12.70 4.02
C GLU A 33 13.47 -11.48 4.93
N ALA A 34 14.02 -10.32 4.57
CA ALA A 34 13.83 -9.07 5.32
C ALA A 34 12.36 -8.63 5.30
N THR A 35 11.66 -8.86 4.20
CA THR A 35 10.22 -8.59 4.03
C THR A 35 9.39 -9.42 5.02
N ALA A 36 9.67 -10.72 5.15
CA ALA A 36 9.03 -11.56 6.16
C ALA A 36 9.32 -11.07 7.58
N LYS A 37 10.59 -10.74 7.87
CA LYS A 37 11.00 -10.20 9.19
C LYS A 37 10.28 -8.90 9.53
N ALA A 38 10.05 -8.02 8.55
CA ALA A 38 9.31 -6.78 8.74
C ALA A 38 7.82 -6.98 9.06
N LYS A 39 7.27 -8.18 8.80
CA LYS A 39 5.92 -8.59 9.23
C LYS A 39 5.92 -9.38 10.54
N GLY A 40 7.05 -9.48 11.23
CA GLY A 40 7.18 -10.19 12.51
C GLY A 40 7.59 -11.67 12.37
N ILE A 41 7.73 -12.17 11.14
CA ILE A 41 8.08 -13.57 10.87
C ILE A 41 9.60 -13.73 10.89
N THR A 42 10.16 -13.94 12.09
CA THR A 42 11.61 -13.86 12.32
C THR A 42 12.33 -15.20 12.48
N THR A 43 11.60 -16.28 12.73
CA THR A 43 12.17 -17.60 13.03
C THR A 43 12.05 -18.57 11.86
N GLY A 44 12.84 -19.65 11.88
CA GLY A 44 12.80 -20.70 10.85
C GLY A 44 13.58 -20.39 9.57
N SER A 45 13.57 -21.35 8.63
CA SER A 45 14.19 -21.21 7.31
C SER A 45 13.43 -20.20 6.44
N LEU A 46 14.08 -19.69 5.38
CA LEU A 46 13.41 -18.77 4.44
C LEU A 46 12.13 -19.40 3.83
N GLN A 47 12.16 -20.69 3.52
CA GLN A 47 10.96 -21.42 3.06
C GLN A 47 9.80 -21.26 4.06
N LYS A 48 10.03 -21.56 5.35
CA LYS A 48 9.00 -21.42 6.40
C LYS A 48 8.50 -19.98 6.54
N LYS A 49 9.38 -19.00 6.34
CA LYS A 49 9.00 -17.58 6.39
C LYS A 49 8.10 -17.18 5.21
N ILE A 50 8.37 -17.70 4.02
CA ILE A 50 7.53 -17.50 2.83
C ILE A 50 6.15 -18.15 3.04
N ASP A 51 6.13 -19.38 3.54
CA ASP A 51 4.87 -20.08 3.81
C ASP A 51 4.04 -19.33 4.88
N ALA A 52 4.69 -18.81 5.94
CA ALA A 52 4.03 -17.98 6.94
C ALA A 52 3.48 -16.66 6.38
N LEU A 53 4.17 -16.01 5.43
CA LEU A 53 3.64 -14.82 4.75
C LEU A 53 2.31 -15.12 4.04
N PHE A 54 2.19 -16.30 3.43
CA PHE A 54 0.96 -16.76 2.79
C PHE A 54 -0.11 -17.13 3.82
N ASP A 55 0.24 -17.92 4.85
CA ASP A 55 -0.70 -18.38 5.88
C ASP A 55 -1.31 -17.20 6.66
N GLU A 56 -0.52 -16.16 6.93
CA GLU A 56 -0.95 -14.90 7.56
C GLU A 56 -1.61 -13.92 6.57
N ARG A 57 -1.79 -14.32 5.30
CA ARG A 57 -2.45 -13.58 4.22
C ARG A 57 -1.79 -12.24 3.88
N PHE A 58 -0.48 -12.13 4.06
CA PHE A 58 0.29 -10.98 3.55
C PHE A 58 0.49 -11.05 2.04
N ILE A 59 0.52 -12.25 1.47
CA ILE A 59 0.68 -12.48 0.04
C ILE A 59 -0.35 -13.50 -0.48
N ARG A 60 -0.65 -13.44 -1.79
CA ARG A 60 -1.48 -14.43 -2.48
C ARG A 60 -0.64 -15.63 -2.92
N GLU A 61 -1.33 -16.71 -3.29
CA GLU A 61 -0.68 -17.99 -3.63
C GLU A 61 0.38 -17.86 -4.74
N HIS A 62 0.08 -17.17 -5.84
CA HIS A 62 1.05 -16.98 -6.93
C HIS A 62 2.29 -16.19 -6.48
N VAL A 63 2.14 -15.25 -5.54
CA VAL A 63 3.26 -14.47 -5.00
C VAL A 63 4.07 -15.29 -3.98
N ARG A 64 3.44 -16.24 -3.27
CA ARG A 64 4.16 -17.27 -2.49
C ARG A 64 5.04 -18.11 -3.40
N ASP A 65 4.50 -18.57 -4.52
CA ASP A 65 5.23 -19.40 -5.48
C ASP A 65 6.39 -18.61 -6.10
N ALA A 66 6.14 -17.35 -6.50
CA ALA A 66 7.19 -16.41 -6.92
C ALA A 66 8.30 -16.25 -5.87
N ALA A 67 7.94 -16.11 -4.58
CA ALA A 67 8.92 -16.01 -3.50
C ALA A 67 9.77 -17.28 -3.33
N HIS A 68 9.19 -18.46 -3.59
CA HIS A 68 9.97 -19.70 -3.63
C HIS A 68 10.96 -19.72 -4.79
N GLU A 69 10.58 -19.23 -5.98
CA GLU A 69 11.51 -19.10 -7.11
C GLU A 69 12.66 -18.13 -6.81
N VAL A 70 12.38 -16.97 -6.18
CA VAL A 70 13.45 -16.06 -5.71
C VAL A 70 14.38 -16.76 -4.71
N ARG A 71 13.81 -17.54 -3.78
CA ARG A 71 14.59 -18.35 -2.82
C ARG A 71 15.48 -19.34 -3.56
N PHE A 72 14.95 -20.07 -4.54
CA PHE A 72 15.72 -21.06 -5.29
C PHE A 72 16.84 -20.42 -6.11
N GLY A 73 16.56 -19.35 -6.85
CA GLY A 73 17.58 -18.65 -7.63
C GLY A 73 18.75 -18.12 -6.80
N GLY A 74 18.47 -17.65 -5.57
CA GLY A 74 19.52 -17.19 -4.64
C GLY A 74 20.25 -18.29 -3.88
N ASN A 75 19.72 -19.51 -3.81
CA ASN A 75 20.32 -20.58 -3.02
C ASN A 75 21.66 -21.05 -3.60
N GLU A 76 21.79 -21.16 -4.93
CA GLU A 76 23.04 -21.59 -5.56
C GLU A 76 24.22 -20.69 -5.14
N VAL A 77 24.00 -19.38 -5.19
CA VAL A 77 25.01 -18.39 -4.82
C VAL A 77 25.25 -18.38 -3.31
N ALA A 78 24.20 -18.50 -2.50
CA ALA A 78 24.28 -18.46 -1.05
C ALA A 78 24.93 -19.72 -0.43
N HIS A 79 24.76 -20.88 -1.06
CA HIS A 79 25.31 -22.15 -0.60
C HIS A 79 26.63 -22.52 -1.28
N GLY A 80 27.01 -21.83 -2.36
CA GLY A 80 28.26 -22.08 -3.08
C GLY A 80 28.19 -23.29 -4.02
N ASP A 81 26.98 -23.78 -4.30
CA ASP A 81 26.70 -24.89 -5.22
C ASP A 81 26.68 -24.38 -6.67
N LEU A 82 27.80 -23.79 -7.08
CA LEU A 82 27.88 -23.07 -8.35
C LEU A 82 27.90 -24.05 -9.51
N VAL A 83 26.84 -24.01 -10.32
CA VAL A 83 26.75 -24.81 -11.54
C VAL A 83 27.67 -24.26 -12.64
N SER A 84 27.96 -25.10 -13.63
CA SER A 84 28.85 -24.74 -14.74
C SER A 84 28.29 -23.62 -15.63
N GLU A 85 26.96 -23.47 -15.66
CA GLU A 85 26.29 -22.42 -16.42
C GLU A 85 26.23 -21.12 -15.59
N PRO A 86 26.80 -20.02 -16.07
CA PRO A 86 26.70 -18.74 -15.36
C PRO A 86 25.27 -18.21 -15.36
N MET A 87 24.83 -17.64 -14.22
CA MET A 87 23.59 -16.86 -14.13
C MET A 87 23.58 -15.74 -15.19
N ASP A 88 22.71 -15.85 -16.19
CA ASP A 88 22.54 -14.86 -17.23
C ASP A 88 21.71 -13.64 -16.76
N ALA A 89 21.72 -12.58 -17.57
CA ALA A 89 21.06 -11.32 -17.23
C ALA A 89 19.53 -11.37 -17.33
N ALA A 90 18.97 -12.20 -18.21
CA ALA A 90 17.54 -12.35 -18.37
C ALA A 90 16.96 -13.08 -17.16
N THR A 91 17.54 -14.22 -16.80
CA THR A 91 17.16 -15.01 -15.61
C THR A 91 17.25 -14.18 -14.34
N ALA A 92 18.35 -13.42 -14.16
CA ALA A 92 18.47 -12.52 -13.01
C ALA A 92 17.40 -11.41 -13.00
N SER A 93 17.04 -10.86 -14.17
CA SER A 93 16.01 -9.82 -14.26
C SER A 93 14.61 -10.37 -13.96
N GLU A 94 14.32 -11.60 -14.38
CA GLU A 94 13.06 -12.29 -14.04
C GLU A 94 12.94 -12.49 -12.52
N ILE A 95 14.00 -13.00 -11.87
CA ILE A 95 14.02 -13.17 -10.42
C ILE A 95 13.83 -11.83 -9.68
N LEU A 96 14.46 -10.76 -10.14
CA LEU A 96 14.27 -9.42 -9.58
C LEU A 96 12.84 -8.91 -9.77
N GLY A 97 12.20 -9.22 -10.90
CA GLY A 97 10.78 -8.92 -11.14
C GLY A 97 9.87 -9.64 -10.13
N LEU A 98 10.15 -10.92 -9.82
CA LEU A 98 9.44 -11.66 -8.79
C LEU A 98 9.64 -11.07 -7.39
N MET A 99 10.86 -10.60 -7.07
CA MET A 99 11.12 -9.86 -5.84
C MET A 99 10.27 -8.58 -5.77
N ASP A 100 10.19 -7.81 -6.85
CA ASP A 100 9.39 -6.58 -6.91
C ASP A 100 7.89 -6.85 -6.69
N GLU A 101 7.37 -7.96 -7.23
CA GLU A 101 5.97 -8.38 -7.02
C GLU A 101 5.67 -8.65 -5.53
N ILE A 102 6.59 -9.29 -4.81
CA ILE A 102 6.47 -9.54 -3.37
C ILE A 102 6.45 -8.21 -2.61
N LEU A 103 7.33 -7.27 -2.94
CA LEU A 103 7.38 -5.95 -2.30
C LEU A 103 6.12 -5.12 -2.58
N GLU A 104 5.61 -5.19 -3.82
CA GLU A 104 4.37 -4.54 -4.22
C GLU A 104 3.20 -5.07 -3.37
N GLU A 105 3.04 -6.37 -3.25
CA GLU A 105 1.92 -6.96 -2.52
C GLU A 105 2.02 -6.73 -1.00
N VAL A 106 3.20 -6.89 -0.42
CA VAL A 106 3.39 -6.82 1.03
C VAL A 106 3.32 -5.39 1.57
N PHE A 107 3.73 -4.39 0.77
CA PHE A 107 3.87 -3.01 1.22
C PHE A 107 3.09 -2.00 0.39
N GLN A 108 3.27 -1.99 -0.93
CA GLN A 108 2.83 -0.87 -1.76
C GLN A 108 1.33 -0.91 -2.03
N SER A 109 0.79 -2.07 -2.40
CA SER A 109 -0.63 -2.29 -2.66
C SER A 109 -1.49 -1.97 -1.42
N PRO A 110 -1.18 -2.47 -0.20
CA PRO A 110 -1.89 -2.07 1.02
C PRO A 110 -1.81 -0.57 1.29
N ALA A 111 -0.65 0.06 1.09
CA ALA A 111 -0.47 1.50 1.30
C ALA A 111 -1.29 2.34 0.30
N ARG A 112 -1.36 1.91 -0.97
CA ARG A 112 -2.18 2.54 -2.02
C ARG A 112 -3.67 2.48 -1.67
N VAL A 113 -4.15 1.32 -1.22
CA VAL A 113 -5.55 1.14 -0.79
C VAL A 113 -5.86 2.02 0.43
N ALA A 114 -5.00 2.02 1.44
CA ALA A 114 -5.18 2.84 2.63
C ALA A 114 -5.27 4.34 2.29
N ARG A 115 -4.37 4.83 1.44
CA ARG A 115 -4.38 6.22 0.95
C ARG A 115 -5.67 6.56 0.23
N ARG A 116 -6.16 5.67 -0.64
CA ARG A 116 -7.41 5.90 -1.39
C ARG A 116 -8.63 5.92 -0.47
N LYS A 117 -8.65 5.05 0.55
CA LYS A 117 -9.68 5.03 1.59
C LYS A 117 -9.70 6.33 2.38
N GLN A 118 -8.53 6.80 2.81
CA GLN A 118 -8.38 8.05 3.55
C GLN A 118 -8.91 9.26 2.76
N GLN A 119 -8.49 9.39 1.50
CA GLN A 119 -8.99 10.46 0.60
C GLN A 119 -10.51 10.44 0.42
N ARG A 120 -11.13 9.26 0.41
CA ARG A 120 -12.59 9.14 0.33
C ARG A 120 -13.25 9.65 1.60
N LEU A 121 -12.77 9.23 2.78
CA LEU A 121 -13.32 9.65 4.07
C LEU A 121 -13.20 11.17 4.27
N GLU A 122 -12.06 11.76 3.91
CA GLU A 122 -11.87 13.21 3.97
C GLU A 122 -12.81 13.97 3.03
N ARG A 123 -13.12 13.41 1.86
CA ARG A 123 -14.11 13.99 0.94
C ARG A 123 -15.53 13.92 1.52
N GLU A 124 -15.90 12.78 2.09
CA GLU A 124 -17.21 12.61 2.75
C GLU A 124 -17.36 13.57 3.93
N GLN A 125 -16.30 13.76 4.72
CA GLN A 125 -16.30 14.70 5.84
C GLN A 125 -16.46 16.15 5.36
N ARG A 126 -15.70 16.59 4.35
CA ARG A 126 -15.86 17.94 3.76
C ARG A 126 -17.26 18.18 3.19
N GLN A 127 -17.89 17.14 2.64
CA GLN A 127 -19.25 17.25 2.10
C GLN A 127 -20.30 17.42 3.20
N LYS A 128 -20.13 16.74 4.34
CA LYS A 128 -20.99 16.90 5.51
C LYS A 128 -20.81 18.26 6.17
N GLU A 129 -19.57 18.68 6.37
CA GLU A 129 -19.26 20.01 6.93
C GLU A 129 -19.82 21.14 6.04
N GLY A 130 -19.77 20.98 4.72
CA GLY A 130 -20.38 21.93 3.79
C GLY A 130 -21.91 21.90 3.76
N SER A 131 -22.55 20.74 3.96
CA SER A 131 -24.02 20.65 4.04
C SER A 131 -24.54 21.21 5.35
N ASP A 132 -23.89 20.92 6.48
CA ASP A 132 -24.29 21.40 7.80
C ASP A 132 -24.20 22.94 7.88
N GLN A 133 -23.18 23.55 7.24
CA GLN A 133 -23.07 25.01 7.13
C GLN A 133 -24.17 25.64 6.27
N SER A 134 -24.54 25.00 5.16
CA SER A 134 -25.66 25.48 4.32
C SER A 134 -27.02 25.35 5.01
N GLU A 135 -27.21 24.34 5.86
CA GLU A 135 -28.43 24.16 6.64
C GLU A 135 -28.52 25.14 7.83
N GLU A 136 -27.39 25.58 8.41
CA GLU A 136 -27.36 26.64 9.43
C GLU A 136 -27.64 28.05 8.83
N GLU A 137 -27.15 28.34 7.62
CA GLU A 137 -27.38 29.63 6.95
C GLU A 137 -28.83 29.81 6.44
N ASP A 138 -29.54 28.71 6.12
CA ASP A 138 -30.94 28.73 5.66
C ASP A 138 -31.98 28.65 6.81
N GLN A 139 -31.56 28.62 8.08
CA GLN A 139 -32.51 28.72 9.20
C GLN A 139 -33.09 30.15 9.26
N PRO A 140 -34.43 30.31 9.24
CA PRO A 140 -35.03 31.63 9.37
C PRO A 140 -34.62 32.19 10.73
N ILE A 141 -34.00 33.38 10.72
CA ILE A 141 -33.72 34.14 11.94
C ILE A 141 -35.06 34.44 12.61
N LEU A 142 -35.47 33.60 13.55
CA LEU A 142 -36.58 33.87 14.46
C LEU A 142 -36.12 35.00 15.38
N ASN A 143 -36.28 36.23 14.90
CA ASN A 143 -36.17 37.43 15.70
C ASN A 143 -37.20 37.31 16.84
N ALA A 144 -36.71 37.00 18.03
CA ALA A 144 -37.47 37.07 19.26
C ALA A 144 -37.79 38.54 19.57
N SER A 145 -38.77 39.11 18.88
CA SER A 145 -39.56 40.31 19.22
C SER A 145 -40.50 40.61 18.05
N ALA A 146 -41.59 39.84 17.94
CA ALA A 146 -42.71 40.25 17.09
C ALA A 146 -43.50 41.32 17.84
N GLU A 147 -43.16 42.60 17.62
CA GLU A 147 -44.14 43.67 17.79
C GLU A 147 -45.21 43.48 16.71
N ILE A 148 -46.46 43.30 17.17
CA ILE A 148 -47.65 43.26 16.32
C ILE A 148 -47.82 44.67 15.72
N ILE A 149 -47.49 44.83 14.44
CA ILE A 149 -47.91 46.01 13.69
C ILE A 149 -49.34 45.73 13.21
N GLU A 150 -50.31 46.32 13.90
CA GLU A 150 -51.71 46.41 13.49
C GLU A 150 -51.80 47.07 12.10
N ILE A 151 -52.22 46.31 11.10
CA ILE A 151 -52.66 46.86 9.81
C ILE A 151 -54.11 47.30 10.01
N GLN A 152 -54.34 48.61 10.13
CA GLN A 152 -55.69 49.19 10.13
C GLN A 152 -56.32 49.02 8.74
N TYR A 153 -57.31 48.13 8.64
CA TYR A 153 -58.27 48.13 7.52
C TYR A 153 -59.41 49.09 7.86
N SER A 154 -59.46 50.23 7.17
CA SER A 154 -60.66 51.08 7.13
C SER A 154 -61.60 50.55 6.06
N ASP A 155 -62.75 50.02 6.45
CA ASP A 155 -63.81 49.63 5.52
C ASP A 155 -65.17 50.03 6.10
N GLU A 156 -65.61 51.25 5.77
CA GLU A 156 -67.03 51.62 5.85
C GLU A 156 -67.49 52.01 4.42
N PRO A 157 -68.55 51.37 3.88
CA PRO A 157 -69.13 51.73 2.60
C PRO A 157 -70.19 52.84 2.75
N PRO A 158 -70.59 53.52 1.66
CA PRO A 158 -71.48 54.67 1.76
C PRO A 158 -72.95 54.22 1.92
N PHE A 159 -73.61 54.83 2.91
CA PHE A 159 -75.05 54.92 3.21
C PHE A 159 -75.93 53.67 3.05
#